data_AF-A0AB34HIQ5-F1
#
_entry.id   AF-A0AB34HIQ5-F1
#
_cell.length_a   1.000
_cell.length_b   1.000
_cell.length_c   1.000
_cell.angle_alpha   90.00
_cell.angle_beta   90.00
_cell.angle_gamma   90.00
#
_symmetry.space_group_name_H-M   'P 1'
#
loop_
_entity.id
_entity.type
_entity.pdbx_description
1 polymer ?
#
loop_
_entity_poly.entity_id
_entity_poly.type
_entity_poly.pdbx_seq_one_letter_code
_entity_poly.pdbx_strand_id
1 'polypeptide(L)' 'MASRNPLEFCAFNMKAKVEDERLKGKIKDEDKQKILDKYNEIINWLDKNLTAEKEELELWQKELEKICNIIIIKL' A
#
# COMPACT_ATOMS: atom_id res chain seq x y z
N MET A 1 -2.37 9.34 19.71
CA MET A 1 -3.39 8.65 18.90
C MET A 1 -2.70 8.17 17.63
N ALA A 2 -2.08 7.01 17.66
CA ALA A 2 -1.36 6.44 16.52
C ALA A 2 -1.24 4.93 16.72
N SER A 3 -2.38 4.25 16.86
CA SER A 3 -2.40 2.81 16.59
C SER A 3 -2.41 2.66 15.07
N ARG A 4 -1.27 2.98 14.44
CA ARG A 4 -1.08 2.83 12.99
C ARG A 4 -1.14 1.33 12.72
N ASN A 5 -2.27 0.88 12.19
CA ASN A 5 -2.47 -0.50 11.79
C ASN A 5 -1.28 -0.91 10.87
N PRO A 6 -0.68 -2.11 11.03
CA PRO A 6 0.47 -2.53 10.22
C PRO A 6 0.22 -2.41 8.71
N LEU A 7 -1.05 -2.59 8.30
CA LEU A 7 -1.53 -2.38 6.94
C LEU A 7 -1.33 -0.92 6.47
N GLU A 8 -1.75 0.04 7.28
CA GLU A 8 -1.67 1.47 6.98
C GLU A 8 -0.20 1.92 6.88
N PHE A 9 0.64 1.45 7.80
CA PHE A 9 2.08 1.71 7.78
C PHE A 9 2.74 1.16 6.51
N CYS A 10 2.41 -0.08 6.14
CA CYS A 10 2.92 -0.71 4.92
C CYS A 10 2.50 0.08 3.67
N ALA A 11 1.24 0.50 3.60
CA ALA A 11 0.68 1.24 2.48
C ALA A 11 1.39 2.60 2.33
N PHE A 12 1.57 3.34 3.44
CA PHE A 12 2.31 4.61 3.44
C PHE A 12 3.76 4.45 2.98
N ASN A 13 4.44 3.41 3.46
CA ASN A 13 5.82 3.13 3.09
C ASN A 13 5.94 2.81 1.58
N MET A 14 4.96 2.12 1.01
CA MET A 14 4.88 1.88 -0.44
C MET A 14 4.68 3.16 -1.24
N LYS A 15 3.72 3.99 -0.84
CA LYS A 15 3.47 5.30 -1.46
C LYS A 15 4.74 6.14 -1.46
N ALA A 16 5.42 6.23 -0.32
CA ALA A 16 6.69 6.94 -0.19
C ALA A 16 7.77 6.40 -1.14
N LYS A 17 7.92 5.07 -1.26
CA LYS A 17 8.89 4.46 -2.19
C LYS A 17 8.61 4.82 -3.65
N VAL A 18 7.36 4.82 -4.08
CA VAL A 18 7.06 5.06 -5.51
C VAL A 18 6.94 6.53 -5.89
N GLU A 19 6.81 7.39 -4.88
CA GLU A 19 7.01 8.83 -5.00
C GLU A 19 8.48 9.23 -4.86
N ASP A 20 9.37 8.31 -4.46
CA ASP A 20 10.79 8.59 -4.28
C ASP A 20 11.44 8.97 -5.62
N GLU A 21 12.10 10.13 -5.65
CA GLU A 21 12.72 10.65 -6.87
C GLU A 21 13.86 9.78 -7.39
N ARG A 22 14.49 8.96 -6.54
CA ARG A 22 15.55 8.02 -6.95
C ARG A 22 15.00 6.83 -7.72
N LEU A 23 13.71 6.54 -7.55
CA LEU A 23 13.00 5.48 -8.25
C LEU A 23 12.19 6.02 -9.45
N LYS A 24 12.10 7.34 -9.58
CA LYS A 24 11.51 8.04 -10.74
C LYS A 24 12.30 7.67 -12.00
N GLY A 25 11.63 6.98 -12.93
CA GLY A 25 12.24 6.44 -14.15
C GLY A 25 12.69 4.98 -14.07
N LYS A 26 12.78 4.38 -12.87
CA LYS A 26 12.93 2.92 -12.69
C LYS A 26 11.58 2.21 -12.66
N ILE A 27 10.58 2.86 -12.08
CA ILE A 27 9.22 2.36 -11.99
C ILE A 27 8.42 2.94 -13.16
N LYS A 28 7.61 2.11 -13.81
CA LYS A 28 6.66 2.57 -14.83
C LYS A 28 5.54 3.39 -14.18
N ASP A 29 5.08 4.44 -14.86
CA ASP A 29 3.93 5.24 -14.41
C ASP A 29 2.69 4.37 -14.13
N GLU A 30 2.46 3.34 -14.94
CA GLU A 30 1.35 2.41 -14.75
C GLU A 30 1.45 1.62 -13.42
N ASP A 31 2.66 1.18 -13.07
CA ASP A 31 2.92 0.48 -11.81
C ASP A 31 2.79 1.47 -10.62
N LYS A 32 3.33 2.68 -10.76
CA LYS A 32 3.17 3.76 -9.77
C LYS A 32 1.70 4.07 -9.51
N GLN A 33 0.90 4.19 -10.57
CA GLN A 33 -0.50 4.53 -10.48
C GLN A 33 -1.30 3.40 -9.82
N LYS A 34 -1.02 2.12 -10.12
CA LYS A 34 -1.62 0.97 -9.42
C LYS A 34 -1.39 0.99 -7.91
N ILE A 35 -0.21 1.41 -7.47
CA ILE A 35 0.13 1.47 -6.04
C ILE A 35 -0.63 2.58 -5.36
N LEU A 36 -0.65 3.77 -5.96
CA LEU A 36 -1.37 4.91 -5.43
C LEU A 36 -2.87 4.61 -5.35
N ASP A 37 -3.42 3.95 -6.36
CA ASP A 37 -4.82 3.54 -6.38
C ASP A 37 -5.13 2.55 -5.25
N LYS A 38 -4.34 1.46 -5.13
CA LYS A 38 -4.53 0.48 -4.04
C LYS A 38 -4.30 1.08 -2.66
N TYR A 39 -3.31 1.96 -2.52
CA TYR A 39 -3.05 2.71 -1.30
C TYR A 39 -4.30 3.50 -0.90
N ASN A 40 -4.86 4.30 -1.81
CA ASN A 40 -6.06 5.09 -1.52
C ASN A 40 -7.26 4.18 -1.18
N GLU A 41 -7.39 3.04 -1.86
CA GLU A 41 -8.41 2.04 -1.57
C GLU A 41 -8.30 1.51 -0.13
N ILE A 42 -7.10 1.13 0.29
CA ILE A 42 -6.81 0.63 1.65
C ILE A 42 -7.07 1.70 2.70
N ILE A 43 -6.59 2.93 2.50
CA ILE A 43 -6.79 4.02 3.45
C ILE A 43 -8.28 4.34 3.60
N ASN A 44 -9.01 4.45 2.49
CA ASN A 44 -10.45 4.69 2.49
C ASN A 44 -11.22 3.52 3.12
N TRP A 45 -10.76 2.28 2.91
CA TRP A 45 -11.36 1.12 3.56
C TRP A 45 -11.09 1.11 5.06
N LEU A 46 -9.86 1.40 5.50
CA LEU A 46 -9.50 1.50 6.92
C LEU A 46 -10.27 2.61 7.65
N ASP A 47 -10.45 3.76 7.01
CA ASP A 47 -11.23 4.89 7.55
C ASP A 47 -12.71 4.52 7.75
N LYS A 48 -13.27 3.73 6.84
CA LYS A 48 -14.66 3.23 6.93
C LYS A 48 -14.81 2.02 7.86
N ASN A 49 -13.77 1.21 8.00
CA ASN A 49 -13.78 -0.05 8.74
C ASN A 49 -12.80 0.02 9.92
N LEU A 50 -12.92 1.07 10.75
CA LEU A 50 -12.12 1.24 11.97
C LEU A 50 -12.30 0.10 12.98
N THR A 51 -13.40 -0.65 12.89
CA THR A 51 -13.71 -1.85 13.69
C THR A 51 -13.55 -3.14 12.89
N ALA A 52 -12.79 -3.12 11.79
CA ALA A 52 -12.51 -4.30 10.98
C ALA A 52 -11.96 -5.45 11.83
N GLU A 53 -12.44 -6.66 11.54
CA GLU A 53 -11.92 -7.87 12.17
C GLU A 53 -10.53 -8.21 11.62
N LYS A 54 -9.80 -9.02 12.40
CA LYS A 54 -8.44 -9.41 12.07
C LYS A 54 -8.34 -10.11 10.71
N GLU A 55 -9.33 -10.94 10.35
CA GLU A 55 -9.37 -11.64 9.06
C GLU A 55 -9.45 -10.68 7.87
N GLU A 56 -10.29 -9.65 7.96
CA GLU A 56 -10.40 -8.62 6.92
C GLU A 56 -9.08 -7.84 6.79
N LEU A 57 -8.43 -7.50 7.91
CA LEU A 57 -7.12 -6.86 7.91
C LEU A 57 -6.03 -7.75 7.29
N GLU A 58 -6.03 -9.06 7.58
CA GLU A 58 -5.10 -10.01 6.98
C GLU A 58 -5.30 -10.18 5.47
N LEU A 59 -6.55 -10.17 4.99
CA LEU A 59 -6.86 -10.19 3.56
C LEU A 59 -6.29 -8.96 2.85
N TRP A 60 -6.57 -7.77 3.40
CA TRP A 60 -6.01 -6.52 2.86
C TRP A 60 -4.49 -6.49 2.91
N GLN A 61 -3.90 -7.01 3.98
CA GLN A 61 -2.45 -7.10 4.13
C GLN A 61 -1.82 -8.00 3.06
N LYS A 62 -2.41 -9.17 2.79
CA LYS A 62 -1.96 -10.07 1.72
C LYS A 62 -2.07 -9.43 0.34
N GLU A 63 -3.15 -8.72 0.06
CA GLU A 63 -3.33 -8.02 -1.22
C GLU A 63 -2.29 -6.91 -1.39
N LEU A 64 -2.02 -6.14 -0.33
CA LEU A 64 -0.97 -5.12 -0.34
C LEU A 64 0.42 -5.77 -0.53
N GLU A 65 0.73 -6.85 0.19
CA GLU A 65 2.01 -7.56 0.07
C GLU A 65 2.25 -8.13 -1.33
N LYS A 66 1.21 -8.65 -2.01
CA LYS A 66 1.33 -9.09 -3.41
C LYS A 66 1.76 -7.95 -4.32
N ILE A 67 1.13 -6.79 -4.17
CA ILE A 67 1.47 -5.60 -4.95
C ILE A 67 2.90 -5.18 -4.61
N CYS A 68 3.24 -5.01 -3.33
CA CYS A 68 4.59 -4.73 -2.85
C CYS A 68 5.65 -5.64 -3.49
N ASN A 69 5.43 -6.96 -3.47
CA ASN A 69 6.35 -7.95 -4.01
C ASN A 69 6.54 -7.78 -5.52
N ILE A 70 5.47 -7.56 -6.28
CA ILE A 70 5.56 -7.32 -7.73
C ILE A 70 6.45 -6.11 -8.03
N ILE A 71 6.36 -5.05 -7.23
CA ILE A 71 7.15 -3.82 -7.45
C ILE A 71 8.59 -3.97 -6.98
N ILE A 72 8.82 -4.63 -5.83
CA ILE A 72 10.17 -4.94 -5.36
C ILE A 72 10.93 -5.77 -6.39
N ILE A 73 10.26 -6.69 -7.09
CA ILE A 73 10.86 -7.50 -8.16
C ILE A 73 11.11 -6.68 -9.42
N LYS A 74 10.27 -5.67 -9.71
CA LYS A 74 10.39 -4.81 -10.90
C LYS A 74 11.40 -3.66 -10.75
N LEU A 75 11.83 -3.35 -9.54
CA LEU A 75 12.80 -2.30 -9.17
C LEU A 75 14.25 -2.75 -9.36
#